data_AF-A0A0A2MF33-F1
#
_entry.id   AF-A0A0A2MF33-F1
#
_cell.length_a   1.000
_cell.length_b   1.000
_cell.length_c   1.000
_cell.angle_alpha   90.00
_cell.angle_beta   90.00
_cell.angle_gamma   90.00
#
_symmetry.space_group_name_H-M   'P 1'
#
loop_
_entity.id
_entity.type
_entity.pdbx_description
1 polymer ?
#
loop_
_entity_poly.entity_id
_entity_poly.type
_entity_poly.pdbx_seq_one_letter_code
_entity_poly.pdbx_strand_id
1 'polypeptide(L)'
;MKKFLIVCFTALALTGCGNDDDRTVTPTPSSPIIGSWKLSTYTNNGTPETLNDCRKQSTITFRDEQKAFTVTDYAYLQSVCTSSSFDGTWVNTAGNAYTITTQGGTQDLEITVSGNTLSITFNDGTEANPYYAVSAYTKI
;
A
#
# COMPACT_ATOMS: atom_id res chain seq x y z
N MET A 1 79.52 6.24 -23.22
CA MET A 1 78.81 6.83 -22.06
C MET A 1 77.73 5.86 -21.62
N LYS A 2 77.82 5.40 -20.37
CA LYS A 2 77.12 4.22 -19.83
C LYS A 2 75.79 4.66 -19.22
N LYS A 3 74.71 3.94 -19.58
CA LYS A 3 73.38 4.01 -18.96
C LYS A 3 73.50 3.71 -17.47
N PHE A 4 72.70 4.34 -16.60
CA PHE A 4 71.92 3.68 -15.54
C PHE A 4 70.90 4.65 -14.90
N LEU A 5 69.81 4.02 -14.48
CA LEU A 5 68.50 4.45 -13.97
C LEU A 5 68.50 5.24 -12.64
N ILE A 6 67.30 5.75 -12.25
CA ILE A 6 66.69 5.96 -10.89
C ILE A 6 66.18 7.42 -10.71
N VAL A 7 65.00 7.81 -10.18
CA VAL A 7 63.64 7.28 -9.90
C VAL A 7 62.81 8.48 -9.36
N CYS A 8 61.50 8.48 -9.68
CA CYS A 8 60.30 9.15 -9.11
C CYS A 8 60.37 10.45 -8.27
N PHE A 9 59.48 11.40 -8.58
CA PHE A 9 58.46 11.89 -7.63
C PHE A 9 57.24 12.49 -8.36
N THR A 10 56.08 12.23 -7.75
CA THR A 10 54.69 12.38 -8.21
C THR A 10 54.16 13.82 -8.31
N ALA A 11 53.23 14.04 -9.24
CA ALA A 11 52.03 14.86 -8.99
C ALA A 11 50.84 14.27 -9.78
N LEU A 12 49.90 13.65 -9.06
CA LEU A 12 48.60 13.29 -9.59
C LEU A 12 47.78 14.58 -9.79
N ALA A 13 47.54 14.95 -11.04
CA ALA A 13 46.46 15.87 -11.37
C ALA A 13 45.17 15.04 -11.51
N LEU A 14 44.34 15.02 -10.47
CA LEU A 14 42.95 14.65 -10.60
C LEU A 14 42.24 15.81 -11.32
N THR A 15 41.96 15.64 -12.61
CA THR A 15 40.96 16.44 -13.31
C THR A 15 39.60 16.11 -12.69
N GLY A 16 39.13 16.98 -11.81
CA GLY A 16 37.82 16.92 -11.19
C GLY A 16 36.71 17.45 -12.10
N CYS A 17 35.53 16.88 -11.87
CA CYS A 17 34.17 17.33 -12.14
C CYS A 17 33.81 17.89 -13.53
N GLY A 18 32.88 17.18 -14.18
CA GLY A 18 32.04 17.72 -15.22
C GLY A 18 31.20 16.63 -15.85
N ASN A 19 30.16 16.21 -15.15
CA ASN A 19 28.86 15.85 -15.72
C ASN A 19 27.90 15.69 -14.54
N ASP A 20 27.19 16.78 -14.26
CA ASP A 20 26.01 16.77 -13.41
C ASP A 20 24.97 15.87 -14.09
N ASP A 21 25.01 14.57 -13.80
CA ASP A 21 23.82 13.75 -13.91
C ASP A 21 22.92 14.19 -12.75
N ASP A 22 22.21 15.28 -13.00
CA ASP A 22 21.01 15.68 -12.29
C ASP A 22 20.02 14.54 -12.50
N ARG A 23 20.21 13.46 -11.72
CA ARG A 23 19.26 12.37 -11.58
C ARG A 23 18.12 13.02 -10.82
N THR A 24 17.27 13.70 -11.58
CA THR A 24 15.91 14.00 -11.24
C THR A 24 15.33 12.67 -10.79
N VAL A 25 15.34 12.47 -9.47
CA VAL A 25 14.53 11.44 -8.82
C VAL A 25 13.12 11.91 -9.11
N THR A 26 12.60 11.51 -10.27
CA THR A 26 11.18 11.61 -10.55
C THR A 26 10.51 10.94 -9.36
N PRO A 27 9.75 11.68 -8.51
CA PRO A 27 9.06 11.04 -7.42
C PRO A 27 8.18 9.97 -8.05
N THR A 28 8.42 8.71 -7.68
CA THR A 28 7.55 7.61 -8.08
C THR A 28 6.12 8.05 -7.76
N PRO A 29 5.20 8.07 -8.72
CA PRO A 29 3.84 8.54 -8.45
C PRO A 29 3.28 7.70 -7.29
N SER A 30 2.84 8.39 -6.24
CA SER A 30 2.26 7.73 -5.08
C SER A 30 0.98 7.01 -5.53
N SER A 31 0.87 5.72 -5.19
CA SER A 31 -0.33 4.94 -5.47
C SER A 31 -1.60 5.65 -4.95
N PRO A 32 -2.69 5.71 -5.74
CA PRO A 32 -3.87 6.51 -5.39
C PRO A 32 -4.57 6.05 -4.10
N ILE A 33 -4.31 4.82 -3.66
CA ILE A 33 -4.86 4.25 -2.41
C ILE A 33 -4.19 4.80 -1.14
N ILE A 34 -3.02 5.43 -1.25
CA ILE A 34 -2.26 5.93 -0.10
C ILE A 34 -3.09 6.98 0.65
N GLY A 35 -3.21 6.77 1.96
CA GLY A 35 -4.02 7.59 2.85
C GLY A 35 -4.77 6.75 3.87
N SER A 36 -5.53 7.44 4.72
CA SER A 36 -6.41 6.83 5.71
C SER A 36 -7.86 6.94 5.25
N TRP A 37 -8.60 5.87 5.47
CA TRP A 37 -9.97 5.72 4.98
C TRP A 37 -10.84 5.09 6.06
N LYS A 38 -12.08 5.59 6.20
CA LYS A 38 -13.05 5.15 7.21
C LYS A 38 -14.22 4.44 6.56
N LEU A 39 -14.59 3.28 7.09
CA LEU A 39 -15.64 2.42 6.52
C LEU A 39 -16.97 3.19 6.44
N SER A 40 -17.56 3.19 5.25
CA SER A 40 -18.77 3.93 4.94
C SER A 40 -19.92 3.01 4.53
N THR A 41 -19.65 2.00 3.71
CA THR A 41 -20.63 0.98 3.31
C THR A 41 -19.99 -0.39 3.22
N TYR A 42 -20.81 -1.42 3.40
CA TYR A 42 -20.42 -2.81 3.16
C TYR A 42 -21.57 -3.53 2.46
N THR A 43 -21.25 -4.28 1.42
CA THR A 43 -22.20 -5.08 0.65
C THR A 43 -21.69 -6.51 0.61
N ASN A 44 -22.53 -7.45 0.98
CA ASN A 44 -22.22 -8.88 1.02
C ASN A 44 -23.13 -9.60 0.04
N ASN A 45 -22.54 -10.27 -0.97
CA ASN A 45 -23.26 -10.98 -2.04
C ASN A 45 -24.40 -10.13 -2.65
N GLY A 46 -24.09 -8.86 -2.94
CA GLY A 46 -25.03 -7.89 -3.53
C GLY A 46 -26.05 -7.29 -2.55
N THR A 47 -26.05 -7.71 -1.29
CA THR A 47 -26.96 -7.17 -0.25
C THR A 47 -26.22 -6.15 0.62
N PRO A 48 -26.64 -4.86 0.63
CA PRO A 48 -26.05 -3.87 1.51
C PRO A 48 -26.30 -4.21 2.98
N GLU A 49 -25.25 -4.19 3.80
CA GLU A 49 -25.34 -4.34 5.24
C GLU A 49 -25.49 -2.97 5.92
N THR A 50 -26.37 -2.91 6.92
CA THR A 50 -26.45 -1.71 7.77
C THR A 50 -25.30 -1.72 8.77
N LEU A 51 -24.40 -0.75 8.65
CA LEU A 51 -23.32 -0.56 9.62
C LEU A 51 -23.85 0.09 10.89
N ASN A 52 -23.58 -0.55 12.03
CA ASN A 52 -23.78 0.09 13.33
C ASN A 52 -22.69 1.13 13.62
N ASP A 53 -22.89 1.95 14.64
CA ASP A 53 -21.98 3.06 14.95
C ASP A 53 -20.60 2.61 15.42
N CYS A 54 -20.46 1.36 15.88
CA CYS A 54 -19.16 0.77 16.18
C CYS A 54 -18.41 0.43 14.89
N ARG A 55 -19.01 -0.34 13.98
CA ARG A 55 -18.39 -0.72 12.69
C ARG A 55 -18.04 0.48 11.81
N LYS A 56 -18.80 1.57 11.89
CA LYS A 56 -18.47 2.82 11.19
C LYS A 56 -17.13 3.43 11.65
N GLN A 57 -16.59 3.03 12.79
CA GLN A 57 -15.28 3.48 13.28
C GLN A 57 -14.11 2.73 12.64
N SER A 58 -14.36 1.62 11.94
CA SER A 58 -13.31 0.85 11.27
C SER A 58 -12.57 1.69 10.23
N THR A 59 -11.24 1.54 10.18
CA THR A 59 -10.37 2.27 9.27
C THR A 59 -9.39 1.34 8.55
N ILE A 60 -8.91 1.81 7.39
CA ILE A 60 -7.76 1.25 6.70
C ILE A 60 -6.82 2.38 6.31
N THR A 61 -5.52 2.19 6.55
CA THR A 61 -4.48 3.16 6.19
C THR A 61 -3.45 2.50 5.32
N PHE A 62 -3.31 2.97 4.08
CA PHE A 62 -2.24 2.57 3.16
C PHE A 62 -1.10 3.57 3.21
N ARG A 63 0.12 3.08 3.36
CA ARG A 63 1.36 3.86 3.40
C ARG A 63 2.27 3.48 2.23
N ASP A 64 2.99 4.46 1.71
CA ASP A 64 4.01 4.19 0.69
C ASP A 64 5.25 3.51 1.28
N GLU A 65 5.55 3.84 2.53
CA GLU A 65 6.66 3.27 3.29
C GLU A 65 6.51 1.75 3.39
N GLN A 66 7.50 1.03 2.88
CA GLN A 66 7.54 -0.44 2.77
C GLN A 66 6.27 -1.05 2.16
N LYS A 67 5.49 -0.25 1.42
CA LYS A 67 4.16 -0.62 0.92
C LYS A 67 3.28 -1.24 2.01
N ALA A 68 3.31 -0.66 3.20
CA ALA A 68 2.58 -1.17 4.35
C ALA A 68 1.12 -0.69 4.37
N PHE A 69 0.25 -1.45 5.03
CA PHE A 69 -1.06 -0.97 5.44
C PHE A 69 -1.41 -1.46 6.85
N THR A 70 -2.37 -0.80 7.48
CA THR A 70 -2.97 -1.20 8.75
C THR A 70 -4.47 -1.15 8.62
N VAL A 71 -5.15 -2.18 9.12
CA VAL A 71 -6.61 -2.19 9.30
C VAL A 71 -6.90 -2.13 10.78
N THR A 72 -7.82 -1.26 11.18
CA THR A 72 -8.41 -1.24 12.52
C THR A 72 -9.90 -1.54 12.37
N ASP A 73 -10.35 -2.68 12.85
CA ASP A 73 -11.76 -3.07 12.83
C ASP A 73 -12.41 -2.88 14.20
N TYR A 74 -13.62 -2.34 14.20
CA TYR A 74 -14.42 -2.11 15.39
C TYR A 74 -15.69 -2.96 15.36
N ALA A 75 -15.93 -3.73 16.42
CA ALA A 75 -17.12 -4.55 16.58
C ALA A 75 -17.62 -4.54 18.03
N TYR A 76 -18.91 -4.80 18.22
CA TYR A 76 -19.47 -4.97 19.56
C TYR A 76 -19.14 -6.36 20.10
N LEU A 77 -18.41 -6.41 21.21
CA LEU A 77 -18.18 -7.61 22.01
C LEU A 77 -18.84 -7.40 23.37
N GLN A 78 -19.86 -8.20 23.69
CA GLN A 78 -20.61 -8.08 24.95
C GLN A 78 -21.12 -6.64 25.23
N SER A 79 -21.63 -5.97 24.19
CA SER A 79 -22.11 -4.57 24.22
C SER A 79 -21.02 -3.49 24.35
N VAL A 80 -19.75 -3.87 24.38
CA VAL A 80 -18.63 -2.92 24.33
C VAL A 80 -18.11 -2.81 22.91
N CYS A 81 -17.96 -1.59 22.40
CA CYS A 81 -17.35 -1.37 21.10
C CYS A 81 -15.83 -1.51 21.24
N THR A 82 -15.28 -2.58 20.68
CA THR A 82 -13.88 -2.97 20.84
C THR A 82 -13.20 -2.96 19.49
N SER A 83 -11.95 -2.48 19.45
CA SER A 83 -11.11 -2.55 18.26
C SER A 83 -10.18 -3.76 18.26
N SER A 84 -9.88 -4.22 17.05
CA SER A 84 -8.76 -5.11 16.74
C SER A 84 -8.02 -4.54 15.54
N SER A 85 -6.75 -4.86 15.39
CA SER A 85 -5.95 -4.35 14.28
C SER A 85 -4.98 -5.39 13.76
N PHE A 86 -4.72 -5.31 12.45
CA PHE A 86 -3.67 -6.09 11.82
C PHE A 86 -2.96 -5.26 10.75
N ASP A 87 -1.72 -5.66 10.49
CA ASP A 87 -0.86 -5.04 9.49
C ASP A 87 -0.60 -6.00 8.33
N GLY A 88 -0.17 -5.42 7.22
CA GLY A 88 0.32 -6.17 6.08
C GLY A 88 1.02 -5.29 5.07
N THR A 89 1.29 -5.86 3.90
CA THR A 89 1.85 -5.15 2.74
C THR A 89 0.93 -5.24 1.54
N TRP A 90 1.12 -4.33 0.59
CA TRP A 90 0.35 -4.26 -0.64
C TRP A 90 1.27 -4.10 -1.87
N VAL A 91 0.84 -4.63 -3.00
CA VAL A 91 1.49 -4.44 -4.30
C VAL A 91 0.41 -4.16 -5.34
N ASN A 92 0.55 -3.09 -6.11
CA ASN A 92 -0.28 -2.87 -7.29
C ASN A 92 0.24 -3.75 -8.43
N THR A 93 -0.55 -4.72 -8.89
CA THR A 93 -0.12 -5.69 -9.91
C THR A 93 -0.47 -5.19 -11.31
N ALA A 94 -1.64 -4.57 -11.49
CA ALA A 94 -2.02 -3.86 -12.71
C ALA A 94 -3.30 -3.04 -12.48
N GLY A 95 -3.30 -1.75 -12.84
CA GLY A 95 -4.53 -0.93 -12.79
C GLY A 95 -5.14 -0.90 -11.38
N ASN A 96 -6.36 -1.42 -11.25
CA ASN A 96 -7.09 -1.56 -9.98
C ASN A 96 -6.82 -2.89 -9.25
N ALA A 97 -6.01 -3.80 -9.79
CA ALA A 97 -5.66 -5.05 -9.14
C ALA A 97 -4.50 -4.86 -8.14
N TYR A 98 -4.70 -5.36 -6.92
CA TYR A 98 -3.74 -5.30 -5.83
C TYR A 98 -3.61 -6.66 -5.16
N THR A 99 -2.39 -7.02 -4.82
CA THR A 99 -2.10 -8.17 -3.97
C THR A 99 -1.81 -7.66 -2.56
N ILE A 100 -2.52 -8.20 -1.57
CA ILE A 100 -2.37 -7.87 -0.15
C ILE A 100 -1.77 -9.08 0.57
N THR A 101 -0.72 -8.87 1.35
CA THR A 101 -0.09 -9.91 2.16
C THR A 101 -0.21 -9.57 3.64
N THR A 102 -0.73 -10.54 4.41
CA THR A 102 -0.84 -10.48 5.88
C THR A 102 -0.18 -11.72 6.49
N GLN A 103 -0.19 -11.83 7.82
CA GLN A 103 0.20 -13.09 8.47
C GLN A 103 -0.66 -14.29 8.07
N GLY A 104 -1.91 -14.06 7.67
CA GLY A 104 -2.84 -15.12 7.25
C GLY A 104 -2.62 -15.63 5.82
N GLY A 105 -1.73 -14.98 5.05
CA GLY A 105 -1.47 -15.31 3.65
C GLY A 105 -1.66 -14.09 2.73
N THR A 106 -1.72 -14.39 1.44
CA THR A 106 -1.80 -13.41 0.36
C THR A 106 -3.13 -13.52 -0.34
N GLN A 107 -3.77 -12.39 -0.62
CA GLN A 107 -5.07 -12.30 -1.31
C GLN A 107 -5.03 -11.21 -2.39
N ASP A 108 -5.67 -11.48 -3.51
CA ASP A 108 -5.85 -10.49 -4.58
C ASP A 108 -7.18 -9.75 -4.42
N LEU A 109 -7.11 -8.43 -4.52
CA LEU A 109 -8.23 -7.49 -4.36
C LEU A 109 -8.32 -6.58 -5.59
N GLU A 110 -9.52 -6.10 -5.85
CA GLU A 110 -9.70 -4.93 -6.70
C GLU A 110 -9.89 -3.70 -5.82
N ILE A 111 -9.04 -2.69 -5.98
CA ILE A 111 -9.12 -1.43 -5.24
C ILE A 111 -9.21 -0.26 -6.21
N THR A 112 -10.26 0.55 -6.06
CA THR A 112 -10.48 1.76 -6.85
C THR A 112 -10.58 2.98 -5.94
N VAL A 113 -10.13 4.13 -6.46
CA VAL A 113 -10.24 5.40 -5.77
C VAL A 113 -10.89 6.40 -6.71
N SER A 114 -11.99 7.00 -6.27
CA SER A 114 -12.71 8.05 -6.99
C SER A 114 -13.01 9.20 -6.03
N GLY A 115 -12.27 10.31 -6.19
CA GLY A 115 -12.34 11.45 -5.28
C GLY A 115 -11.98 11.05 -3.84
N ASN A 116 -12.94 11.19 -2.92
CA ASN A 116 -12.78 10.85 -1.51
C ASN A 116 -13.29 9.45 -1.16
N THR A 117 -13.61 8.62 -2.15
CA THR A 117 -14.11 7.26 -1.94
C THR A 117 -13.08 6.24 -2.40
N LEU A 118 -12.72 5.32 -1.51
CA LEU A 118 -11.97 4.11 -1.80
C LEU A 118 -12.93 2.92 -1.76
N SER A 119 -12.93 2.09 -2.81
CA SER A 119 -13.73 0.87 -2.87
C SER A 119 -12.81 -0.34 -2.95
N ILE A 120 -13.04 -1.33 -2.09
CA ILE A 120 -12.35 -2.63 -2.11
C ILE A 120 -13.37 -3.69 -2.46
N THR A 121 -13.10 -4.43 -3.53
CA THR A 121 -13.87 -5.59 -3.93
C THR A 121 -13.07 -6.84 -3.62
N PHE A 122 -13.69 -7.76 -2.91
CA PHE A 122 -13.15 -9.07 -2.59
C PHE A 122 -14.02 -10.15 -3.23
N ASN A 123 -13.37 -11.08 -3.93
CA ASN A 123 -14.03 -12.22 -4.55
C ASN A 123 -13.17 -13.46 -4.31
N ASP A 124 -13.58 -14.27 -3.33
CA ASP A 124 -12.86 -15.49 -2.91
C ASP A 124 -13.84 -16.68 -2.84
N GLY A 125 -14.85 -16.62 -3.70
CA GLY A 125 -15.84 -17.67 -3.86
C GLY A 125 -15.36 -18.78 -4.78
N THR A 126 -15.93 -19.96 -4.58
CA THR A 126 -15.93 -21.01 -5.61
C THR A 126 -17.24 -20.95 -6.40
N GLU A 127 -17.33 -21.63 -7.54
CA GLU A 127 -18.60 -21.76 -8.26
C GLU A 127 -19.72 -22.36 -7.39
N ALA A 128 -19.35 -23.30 -6.49
CA ALA A 128 -20.29 -23.96 -5.60
C ALA A 128 -20.66 -23.10 -4.37
N ASN A 129 -19.78 -22.20 -3.95
CA ASN A 129 -20.00 -21.30 -2.82
C ASN A 129 -19.38 -19.92 -3.14
N PRO A 130 -20.10 -19.06 -3.88
CA PRO A 130 -19.60 -17.76 -4.25
C PRO A 130 -19.54 -16.86 -3.00
N TYR A 131 -18.44 -16.11 -2.87
CA TYR A 131 -18.27 -15.12 -1.85
C TYR A 131 -17.76 -13.83 -2.49
N TYR A 132 -18.60 -12.82 -2.45
CA TYR A 132 -18.35 -11.52 -3.04
C TYR A 132 -18.69 -10.43 -2.01
N ALA A 133 -17.74 -9.55 -1.74
CA ALA A 133 -17.94 -8.43 -0.85
C ALA A 133 -17.39 -7.14 -1.45
N VAL A 134 -18.11 -6.03 -1.23
CA VAL A 134 -17.66 -4.69 -1.57
C VAL A 134 -17.72 -3.80 -0.35
N SER A 135 -16.58 -3.27 0.07
CA SER A 135 -16.50 -2.23 1.10
C SER A 135 -16.12 -0.90 0.46
N ALA A 136 -16.83 0.16 0.84
CA ALA A 136 -16.47 1.52 0.47
C ALA A 136 -16.08 2.31 1.72
N TYR A 137 -15.07 3.14 1.56
CA TYR A 137 -14.48 3.95 2.61
C TYR A 137 -14.39 5.40 2.16
N THR A 138 -14.56 6.31 3.11
CA THR A 138 -14.40 7.75 2.90
C THR A 138 -13.05 8.19 3.44
N LYS A 139 -12.35 9.04 2.70
CA LYS A 139 -11.07 9.62 3.12
C LYS A 139 -11.23 10.41 4.43
N ILE A 140 -10.26 10.28 5.34
CA ILE A 140 -10.20 11.05 6.61
C ILE A 140 -9.00 11.99 6.67
#